data_AF-A0A960IWF3-F1
#
_entry.id   AF-A0A960IWF3-F1
#
_cell.length_a   1.000
_cell.length_b   1.000
_cell.length_c   1.000
_cell.angle_alpha   90.00
_cell.angle_beta   90.00
_cell.angle_gamma   90.00
#
_symmetry.space_group_name_H-M   'P 1'
#
loop_
_entity.id
_entity.type
_entity.pdbx_description
1 polymer ?
#
loop_
_entity_poly.entity_id
_entity_poly.type
_entity_poly.pdbx_seq_one_letter_code
_entity_poly.pdbx_strand_id
1 'polypeptide(L)'
;MTYLFLHVPKAAGTAYAMALARAVGGEHLLVDIPGEYSSEEFQQVDPESLRRYSFVGAHVDYGLVRRAPWLRPITVLRDPVDRVVSWYHYALRSTDEGLAAWRRFLEGRRLSIEEFLSHPQLRWLHGQSETMQLAGYLWSGDPIPHEDRLVPVAAENLASCAHVGLFERLGDSLHLARAELGLADVPALPDANVSPPRPSELDPEVRARVAEVLGMDSAFYALAVEEFERRLAAHGLAGEVRELRPPSRPPTVAPPPAERAAAVPTSPVGAVGDWVELTWSPEPGTAIGGPLGWALPLTAPMPETDLVAVGDSFSVDDDAPLDLGANWVGLAAGLYHVQATVPCRRFEAGEDEPWDLLFDFAWYDDPPIPYVSGLPGAPDTVLWVPLVVPKGLPKLPLRGAPVTGGGLLRVPRDGGHLALLLGTSRSMAISPGDQVRLRYARVG
;
A
#
# COMPACT_ATOMS: atom_id res chain seq x y z
N MET A 1 -12.24 13.44 27.36
CA MET A 1 -12.10 12.06 26.87
C MET A 1 -11.94 12.15 25.37
N THR A 2 -11.03 11.38 24.79
CA THR A 2 -10.76 11.41 23.34
C THR A 2 -10.94 10.00 22.79
N TYR A 3 -11.86 9.86 21.84
CA TYR A 3 -12.03 8.63 21.07
C TYR A 3 -11.09 8.64 19.87
N LEU A 4 -10.40 7.53 19.65
CA LEU A 4 -9.57 7.32 18.46
C LEU A 4 -10.26 6.31 17.54
N PHE A 5 -10.74 6.77 16.40
CA PHE A 5 -11.28 5.92 15.37
C PHE A 5 -10.17 5.37 14.48
N LEU A 6 -9.84 4.09 14.73
CA LEU A 6 -8.94 3.29 13.91
C LEU A 6 -9.64 3.00 12.59
N HIS A 7 -9.46 3.89 11.61
CA HIS A 7 -10.16 3.84 10.34
C HIS A 7 -9.56 2.73 9.46
N VAL A 8 -10.25 1.60 9.40
CA VAL A 8 -9.92 0.51 8.47
C VAL A 8 -10.38 0.87 7.05
N PRO A 9 -9.48 0.89 6.05
CA PRO A 9 -9.86 1.18 4.67
C PRO A 9 -10.94 0.23 4.16
N LYS A 10 -11.94 0.81 3.47
CA LYS A 10 -13.05 0.09 2.81
C LYS A 10 -14.08 -0.59 3.74
N ALA A 11 -14.07 -0.28 5.04
CA ALA A 11 -15.05 -0.73 6.03
C ALA A 11 -16.15 0.32 6.36
N ALA A 12 -16.54 1.17 5.40
CA ALA A 12 -17.40 2.36 5.62
C ALA A 12 -16.86 3.40 6.62
N GLY A 13 -15.56 3.37 6.92
CA GLY A 13 -15.03 4.17 8.01
C GLY A 13 -15.20 5.68 7.85
N THR A 14 -15.23 6.24 6.63
CA THR A 14 -15.53 7.67 6.44
C THR A 14 -16.94 8.04 6.96
N ALA A 15 -17.98 7.36 6.47
CA ALA A 15 -19.36 7.66 6.87
C ALA A 15 -19.57 7.38 8.37
N TYR A 16 -18.99 6.29 8.87
CA TYR A 16 -19.09 5.91 10.27
C TYR A 16 -18.37 6.88 11.20
N ALA A 17 -17.14 7.28 10.86
CA ALA A 17 -16.39 8.28 11.62
C ALA A 17 -17.13 9.62 11.68
N MET A 18 -17.70 10.07 10.56
CA MET A 18 -18.51 11.30 10.53
C MET A 18 -19.74 11.20 11.43
N ALA A 19 -20.43 10.06 11.42
CA ALA A 19 -21.60 9.85 12.28
C ALA A 19 -21.22 9.88 13.76
N LEU A 20 -20.15 9.19 14.14
CA LEU A 20 -19.68 9.13 15.53
C LEU A 20 -19.10 10.47 16.00
N ALA A 21 -18.27 11.14 15.19
CA ALA A 21 -17.70 12.45 15.55
C ALA A 21 -18.80 13.48 15.85
N ARG A 22 -19.87 13.49 15.04
CA ARG A 22 -21.04 14.35 15.27
C ARG A 22 -21.79 13.99 16.55
N ALA A 23 -22.01 12.70 16.79
CA ALA A 23 -22.76 12.24 17.96
C ALA A 23 -22.00 12.39 19.29
N VAL A 24 -20.67 12.24 19.26
CA VAL A 24 -19.79 12.53 20.40
C VAL A 24 -19.77 14.03 20.71
N GLY A 25 -19.85 14.88 19.67
CA GLY A 25 -19.81 16.33 19.80
C GLY A 25 -18.42 16.84 20.21
N GLY A 26 -18.29 18.15 20.40
CA GLY A 26 -17.00 18.79 20.71
C GLY A 26 -16.09 18.94 19.49
N GLU A 27 -14.83 19.32 19.75
CA GLU A 27 -13.84 19.49 18.69
C GLU A 27 -13.37 18.12 18.18
N HIS A 28 -13.41 17.89 16.87
CA HIS A 28 -13.00 16.64 16.25
C HIS A 28 -11.98 16.86 15.13
N LEU A 29 -11.12 15.87 14.93
CA LEU A 29 -10.12 15.82 13.86
C LEU A 29 -10.39 14.59 12.99
N LEU A 30 -10.74 14.79 11.72
CA LEU A 30 -10.84 13.72 10.72
C LEU A 30 -9.73 13.96 9.71
N VAL A 31 -8.68 13.15 9.75
CA VAL A 31 -7.50 13.30 8.91
C VAL A 31 -7.77 12.67 7.56
N ASP A 32 -7.55 13.44 6.50
CA ASP A 32 -7.56 12.93 5.13
C ASP A 32 -6.18 12.36 4.79
N ILE A 33 -6.11 11.05 4.57
CA ILE A 33 -4.87 10.32 4.26
C ILE A 33 -5.09 9.63 2.90
N PRO A 34 -4.19 9.81 1.91
CA PRO A 34 -2.83 10.39 2.00
C PRO A 34 -2.76 11.92 1.76
N GLY A 35 -3.77 12.70 2.15
CA GLY A 35 -3.85 14.14 1.88
C GLY A 35 -2.76 14.98 2.58
N GLU A 36 -3.04 15.48 3.77
CA GLU A 36 -2.10 16.35 4.51
C GLU A 36 -0.99 15.55 5.22
N TYR A 37 -1.24 14.26 5.45
CA TYR A 37 -0.34 13.34 6.14
C TYR A 37 -0.41 11.97 5.47
N SER A 38 0.70 11.23 5.51
CA SER A 38 0.69 9.78 5.37
C SER A 38 0.20 9.10 6.67
N SER A 39 -0.18 7.83 6.58
CA SER A 39 -0.51 7.02 7.76
C SER A 39 0.66 6.96 8.75
N GLU A 40 1.87 6.76 8.25
CA GLU A 40 3.10 6.71 9.03
C GLU A 40 3.40 8.06 9.69
N GLU A 41 3.27 9.17 8.95
CA GLU A 41 3.48 10.50 9.51
C GLU A 41 2.50 10.80 10.64
N PHE A 42 1.21 10.53 10.43
CA PHE A 42 0.21 10.77 11.46
C PHE A 42 0.34 9.78 12.64
N GLN A 43 0.78 8.56 12.39
CA GLN A 43 1.07 7.57 13.43
C GLN A 43 2.16 8.05 14.40
N GLN A 44 3.08 8.91 13.96
CA GLN A 44 4.20 9.42 14.77
C GLN A 44 3.93 10.75 15.48
N VAL A 45 2.74 11.36 15.34
CA VAL A 45 2.40 12.62 16.03
C VAL A 45 2.59 12.52 17.55
N ASP A 46 2.85 13.65 18.20
CA ASP A 46 2.78 13.74 19.66
C ASP A 46 1.35 13.50 20.11
N PRO A 47 1.04 12.38 20.81
CA PRO A 47 -0.33 12.07 21.19
C PRO A 47 -0.95 13.13 22.10
N GLU A 48 -0.16 13.86 22.90
CA GLU A 48 -0.67 14.89 23.81
C GLU A 48 -1.35 16.03 23.04
N SER A 49 -0.91 16.32 21.81
CA SER A 49 -1.58 17.27 20.91
C SER A 49 -3.04 16.89 20.59
N LEU A 50 -3.39 15.62 20.73
CA LEU A 50 -4.72 15.09 20.43
C LEU A 50 -5.73 15.29 21.58
N ARG A 51 -5.28 15.68 22.78
CA ARG A 51 -6.17 15.82 23.97
C ARG A 51 -7.27 16.86 23.82
N ARG A 52 -7.05 17.87 22.97
CA ARG A 52 -8.05 18.91 22.70
C ARG A 52 -9.29 18.34 21.99
N TYR A 53 -9.12 17.25 21.25
CA TYR A 53 -10.19 16.64 20.48
C TYR A 53 -10.98 15.65 21.33
N SER A 54 -12.29 15.65 21.17
CA SER A 54 -13.19 14.61 21.68
C SER A 54 -13.17 13.36 20.79
N PHE A 55 -12.86 13.54 19.51
CA PHE A 55 -12.84 12.48 18.50
C PHE A 55 -11.71 12.73 17.48
N VAL A 56 -10.91 11.70 17.22
CA VAL A 56 -9.87 11.69 16.19
C VAL A 56 -10.11 10.50 15.28
N GLY A 57 -10.20 10.69 13.97
CA GLY A 57 -10.32 9.61 12.98
C GLY A 57 -9.24 9.72 11.92
N ALA A 58 -8.49 8.64 11.72
CA ALA A 58 -7.40 8.57 10.75
C ALA A 58 -7.10 7.11 10.39
N HIS A 59 -6.42 6.90 9.26
CA HIS A 59 -5.77 5.63 8.92
C HIS A 59 -4.53 5.42 9.82
N VAL A 60 -4.77 5.06 11.08
CA VAL A 60 -3.78 4.74 12.11
C VAL A 60 -3.98 3.34 12.65
N ASP A 61 -2.94 2.82 13.28
CA ASP A 61 -2.97 1.51 13.92
C ASP A 61 -3.00 1.62 15.45
N TYR A 62 -3.19 0.49 16.11
CA TYR A 62 -3.28 0.40 17.57
C TYR A 62 -2.00 0.83 18.30
N GLY A 63 -0.86 0.93 17.61
CA GLY A 63 0.40 1.43 18.15
C GLY A 63 0.28 2.85 18.73
N LEU A 64 -0.58 3.71 18.17
CA LEU A 64 -0.83 5.04 18.72
C LEU A 64 -1.49 4.95 20.11
N VAL A 65 -2.39 3.98 20.31
CA VAL A 65 -3.00 3.70 21.62
C VAL A 65 -1.97 3.18 22.61
N ARG A 66 -1.03 2.33 22.19
CA ARG A 66 0.08 1.89 23.06
C ARG A 66 0.91 3.05 23.58
N ARG A 67 1.20 4.04 22.72
CA ARG A 67 1.94 5.26 23.10
C ARG A 67 1.09 6.22 23.96
N ALA A 68 -0.23 6.16 23.85
CA ALA A 68 -1.16 6.99 24.60
C ALA A 68 -2.37 6.20 25.13
N PRO A 69 -2.22 5.46 26.25
CA PRO A 69 -3.27 4.59 26.79
C PRO A 69 -4.55 5.32 27.26
N TRP A 70 -4.55 6.65 27.28
CA TRP A 70 -5.73 7.46 27.58
C TRP A 70 -6.65 7.65 26.37
N LEU A 71 -6.19 7.34 25.15
CA LEU A 71 -7.03 7.26 23.97
C LEU A 71 -7.99 6.08 24.11
N ARG A 72 -9.25 6.29 23.69
CA ARG A 72 -10.28 5.25 23.71
C ARG A 72 -10.49 4.75 22.29
N PRO A 73 -9.85 3.64 21.88
CA PRO A 73 -9.95 3.16 20.51
C PRO A 73 -11.37 2.69 20.20
N ILE A 74 -11.81 3.01 19.00
CA ILE A 74 -13.07 2.57 18.41
C ILE A 74 -12.79 2.19 16.95
N THR A 75 -13.52 1.20 16.42
CA THR A 75 -13.31 0.79 15.03
C THR A 75 -14.58 0.19 14.42
N VAL A 76 -14.56 0.01 13.11
CA VAL A 76 -15.54 -0.76 12.35
C VAL A 76 -14.77 -1.67 11.40
N LEU A 77 -15.08 -2.96 11.43
CA LEU A 77 -14.44 -3.99 10.62
C LEU A 77 -15.37 -4.46 9.51
N ARG A 78 -14.83 -5.15 8.52
CA ARG A 78 -15.62 -5.66 7.38
C ARG A 78 -15.16 -7.06 7.03
N ASP A 79 -16.07 -7.89 6.52
CA ASP A 79 -15.71 -9.19 5.95
C ASP A 79 -14.48 -9.04 5.04
N PRO A 80 -13.39 -9.78 5.32
CA PRO A 80 -12.11 -9.57 4.64
C PRO A 80 -12.21 -9.74 3.12
N VAL A 81 -12.98 -10.71 2.63
CA VAL A 81 -13.16 -10.93 1.19
C VAL A 81 -13.86 -9.74 0.56
N ASP A 82 -15.00 -9.33 1.13
CA ASP A 82 -15.79 -8.21 0.62
C ASP A 82 -15.02 -6.88 0.72
N ARG A 83 -14.16 -6.72 1.72
CA ARG A 83 -13.28 -5.57 1.88
C ARG A 83 -12.24 -5.50 0.77
N VAL A 84 -11.59 -6.63 0.44
CA VAL A 84 -10.60 -6.69 -0.66
C VAL A 84 -11.27 -6.50 -2.01
N VAL A 85 -12.45 -7.08 -2.25
CA VAL A 85 -13.26 -6.78 -3.45
C VAL A 85 -13.60 -5.29 -3.53
N SER A 86 -13.97 -4.67 -2.42
CA SER A 86 -14.21 -3.23 -2.35
C SER A 86 -12.97 -2.39 -2.67
N TRP A 87 -11.80 -2.85 -2.26
CA TRP A 87 -10.52 -2.22 -2.56
C TRP A 87 -10.14 -2.37 -4.04
N TYR A 88 -10.24 -3.56 -4.63
CA TYR A 88 -9.94 -3.82 -6.04
C TYR A 88 -10.71 -2.87 -6.97
N HIS A 89 -12.03 -2.78 -6.77
CA HIS A 89 -12.90 -1.87 -7.53
C HIS A 89 -12.66 -0.40 -7.22
N TYR A 90 -12.09 -0.09 -6.06
CA TYR A 90 -11.68 1.27 -5.74
C TYR A 90 -10.41 1.63 -6.48
N ALA A 91 -9.40 0.77 -6.50
CA ALA A 91 -8.16 0.98 -7.25
C ALA A 91 -8.42 1.18 -8.75
N LEU A 92 -9.28 0.35 -9.38
CA LEU A 92 -9.60 0.46 -10.80
C LEU A 92 -10.26 1.79 -11.19
N ARG A 93 -11.14 2.33 -10.33
CA ARG A 93 -11.93 3.53 -10.65
C ARG A 93 -11.35 4.83 -10.08
N SER A 94 -10.46 4.74 -9.10
CA SER A 94 -9.92 5.93 -8.43
C SER A 94 -9.08 6.72 -9.41
N THR A 95 -9.20 8.04 -9.38
CA THR A 95 -8.31 8.97 -10.08
C THR A 95 -7.15 9.44 -9.20
N ASP A 96 -7.03 8.88 -7.99
CA ASP A 96 -5.93 9.15 -7.07
C ASP A 96 -4.59 8.68 -7.67
N GLU A 97 -3.63 9.61 -7.77
CA GLU A 97 -2.28 9.33 -8.26
C GLU A 97 -1.55 8.32 -7.37
N GLY A 98 -1.84 8.28 -6.06
CA GLY A 98 -1.31 7.28 -5.15
C GLY A 98 -1.74 5.84 -5.48
N LEU A 99 -2.83 5.67 -6.24
CA LEU A 99 -3.32 4.38 -6.72
C LEU A 99 -3.04 4.15 -8.21
N ALA A 100 -2.37 5.07 -8.91
CA ALA A 100 -2.12 4.95 -10.34
C ALA A 100 -1.28 3.69 -10.69
N ALA A 101 -0.29 3.36 -9.85
CA ALA A 101 0.51 2.14 -10.02
C ALA A 101 -0.34 0.87 -9.89
N TRP A 102 -1.23 0.83 -8.89
CA TRP A 102 -2.17 -0.26 -8.68
C TRP A 102 -3.15 -0.41 -9.84
N ARG A 103 -3.76 0.69 -10.27
CA ARG A 103 -4.65 0.71 -11.43
C ARG A 103 -3.96 0.18 -12.68
N ARG A 104 -2.76 0.68 -12.99
CA ARG A 104 -1.95 0.20 -14.12
C ARG A 104 -1.61 -1.28 -14.02
N PHE A 105 -1.28 -1.78 -12.82
CA PHE A 105 -1.02 -3.20 -12.58
C PHE A 105 -2.24 -4.06 -12.91
N LEU A 106 -3.41 -3.69 -12.37
CA LEU A 106 -4.66 -4.42 -12.56
C LEU A 106 -5.12 -4.39 -14.03
N GLU A 107 -5.11 -3.21 -14.65
CA GLU A 107 -5.54 -3.01 -16.04
C GLU A 107 -4.57 -3.66 -17.04
N GLY A 108 -3.25 -3.50 -16.82
CA GLY A 108 -2.21 -4.03 -17.68
C GLY A 108 -2.21 -5.55 -17.76
N ARG A 109 -2.52 -6.22 -16.64
CA ARG A 109 -2.66 -7.69 -16.58
C ARG A 109 -4.08 -8.18 -16.87
N ARG A 110 -5.06 -7.28 -16.97
CA ARG A 110 -6.48 -7.61 -17.07
C ARG A 110 -6.93 -8.60 -15.98
N LEU A 111 -6.35 -8.49 -14.79
CA LEU A 111 -6.64 -9.41 -13.69
C LEU A 111 -8.12 -9.30 -13.34
N SER A 112 -8.83 -10.41 -13.46
CA SER A 112 -10.16 -10.57 -12.88
C SER A 112 -10.10 -10.46 -11.36
N ILE A 113 -11.25 -10.23 -10.72
CA ILE A 113 -11.33 -10.21 -9.26
C ILE A 113 -10.93 -11.55 -8.64
N GLU A 114 -11.24 -12.67 -9.30
CA GLU A 114 -10.86 -14.01 -8.83
C GLU A 114 -9.34 -14.21 -8.89
N GLU A 115 -8.69 -13.83 -9.99
CA GLU A 115 -7.23 -13.88 -10.12
C GLU A 115 -6.56 -12.94 -9.12
N PHE A 116 -7.11 -11.75 -8.90
CA PHE A 116 -6.61 -10.80 -7.92
C PHE A 116 -6.66 -11.35 -6.49
N LEU A 117 -7.80 -11.93 -6.09
CA LEU A 117 -7.99 -12.49 -4.74
C LEU A 117 -7.15 -13.76 -4.52
N SER A 118 -6.94 -14.55 -5.57
CA SER A 118 -6.17 -15.80 -5.51
C SER A 118 -4.66 -15.58 -5.63
N HIS A 119 -4.21 -14.37 -6.01
CA HIS A 119 -2.80 -14.08 -6.23
C HIS A 119 -2.01 -14.15 -4.91
N PRO A 120 -1.01 -15.04 -4.77
CA PRO A 120 -0.37 -15.36 -3.48
C PRO A 120 0.26 -14.19 -2.72
N GLN A 121 0.75 -13.19 -3.44
CA GLN A 121 1.34 -11.99 -2.84
C GLN A 121 0.28 -10.90 -2.53
N LEU A 122 -0.82 -10.83 -3.30
CA LEU A 122 -1.86 -9.80 -3.12
C LEU A 122 -2.78 -10.18 -1.96
N ARG A 123 -3.08 -11.50 -1.83
CA ARG A 123 -3.75 -12.05 -0.66
C ARG A 123 -2.97 -11.76 0.62
N TRP A 124 -1.64 -11.72 0.56
CA TRP A 124 -0.82 -11.45 1.74
C TRP A 124 -0.98 -9.96 2.07
N LEU A 125 -0.66 -9.06 1.13
CA LEU A 125 -0.80 -7.61 1.33
C LEU A 125 -2.18 -7.19 1.86
N HIS A 126 -3.24 -7.66 1.21
CA HIS A 126 -4.59 -7.24 1.54
C HIS A 126 -5.22 -8.11 2.63
N GLY A 127 -4.91 -9.40 2.73
CA GLY A 127 -5.57 -10.34 3.65
C GLY A 127 -5.08 -10.32 5.10
N GLN A 128 -4.29 -9.32 5.49
CA GLN A 128 -3.84 -9.16 6.88
C GLN A 128 -3.94 -7.71 7.40
N SER A 129 -4.44 -6.79 6.57
CA SER A 129 -4.38 -5.36 6.88
C SER A 129 -5.25 -5.00 8.09
N GLU A 130 -6.39 -5.65 8.30
CA GLU A 130 -7.20 -5.40 9.51
C GLU A 130 -6.48 -5.92 10.76
N THR A 131 -5.92 -7.12 10.68
CA THR A 131 -5.17 -7.75 11.77
C THR A 131 -3.95 -6.91 12.15
N MET A 132 -3.14 -6.49 11.16
CA MET A 132 -1.94 -5.69 11.40
C MET A 132 -2.28 -4.31 11.96
N GLN A 133 -3.35 -3.68 11.47
CA GLN A 133 -3.81 -2.40 11.99
C GLN A 133 -4.29 -2.50 13.44
N LEU A 134 -5.05 -3.55 13.78
CA LEU A 134 -5.54 -3.75 15.15
C LEU A 134 -4.47 -4.30 16.10
N ALA A 135 -3.50 -5.06 15.60
CA ALA A 135 -2.32 -5.45 16.37
C ALA A 135 -1.38 -4.24 16.61
N GLY A 136 -1.44 -3.22 15.75
CA GLY A 136 -0.66 -1.99 15.87
C GLY A 136 0.72 -2.05 15.21
N TYR A 137 0.85 -2.79 14.12
CA TYR A 137 2.13 -3.01 13.43
C TYR A 137 2.08 -2.63 11.95
N LEU A 138 1.02 -1.97 11.49
CA LEU A 138 0.86 -1.62 10.08
C LEU A 138 1.64 -0.36 9.70
N TRP A 139 1.65 0.64 10.57
CA TRP A 139 2.26 1.96 10.35
C TRP A 139 3.13 2.43 11.53
N SER A 140 3.15 1.70 12.65
CA SER A 140 3.90 2.07 13.85
C SER A 140 5.41 2.19 13.64
N GLY A 141 5.95 1.48 12.65
CA GLY A 141 7.40 1.33 12.45
C GLY A 141 8.06 0.42 13.50
N ASP A 142 7.27 -0.16 14.40
CA ASP A 142 7.75 -1.13 15.39
C ASP A 142 8.15 -2.45 14.69
N PRO A 143 9.15 -3.18 15.21
CA PRO A 143 9.46 -4.52 14.72
C PRO A 143 8.22 -5.43 14.81
N ILE A 144 7.84 -6.02 13.67
CA ILE A 144 6.70 -6.94 13.60
C ILE A 144 7.05 -8.22 14.38
N PRO A 145 6.21 -8.66 15.32
CA PRO A 145 6.43 -9.91 16.04
C PRO A 145 6.26 -11.12 15.10
N HIS A 146 6.59 -12.31 15.60
CA HIS A 146 6.32 -13.54 14.87
C HIS A 146 4.82 -13.66 14.53
N GLU A 147 4.49 -14.19 13.35
CA GLU A 147 3.14 -14.17 12.77
C GLU A 147 2.07 -14.79 13.67
N ASP A 148 2.43 -15.83 14.42
CA ASP A 148 1.56 -16.54 15.39
C ASP A 148 1.06 -15.65 16.53
N ARG A 149 1.68 -14.47 16.74
CA ARG A 149 1.28 -13.49 17.76
C ARG A 149 0.30 -12.46 17.25
N LEU A 150 0.19 -12.24 15.94
CA LEU A 150 -0.54 -11.09 15.39
C LEU A 150 -2.05 -11.20 15.63
N VAL A 151 -2.66 -12.36 15.33
CA VAL A 151 -4.09 -12.57 15.55
C VAL A 151 -4.47 -12.50 17.04
N PRO A 152 -3.76 -13.18 17.97
CA PRO A 152 -4.02 -13.02 19.40
C PRO A 152 -3.92 -11.58 19.90
N VAL A 153 -2.88 -10.85 19.51
CA VAL A 153 -2.69 -9.45 19.93
C VAL A 153 -3.79 -8.55 19.35
N ALA A 154 -4.17 -8.74 18.08
CA ALA A 154 -5.27 -8.00 17.47
C ALA A 154 -6.59 -8.26 18.21
N ALA A 155 -6.87 -9.50 18.60
CA ALA A 155 -8.08 -9.87 19.35
C ALA A 155 -8.10 -9.27 20.77
N GLU A 156 -6.96 -9.29 21.48
CA GLU A 156 -6.82 -8.63 22.79
C GLU A 156 -7.06 -7.12 22.70
N ASN A 157 -6.45 -6.47 21.70
CA ASN A 157 -6.64 -5.05 21.44
C ASN A 157 -8.10 -4.74 21.07
N LEU A 158 -8.73 -5.57 20.23
CA LEU A 158 -10.13 -5.45 19.86
C LEU A 158 -11.07 -5.51 21.07
N ALA A 159 -10.83 -6.44 21.99
CA ALA A 159 -11.61 -6.58 23.22
C ALA A 159 -11.48 -5.33 24.12
N SER A 160 -10.34 -4.63 24.07
CA SER A 160 -10.12 -3.40 24.84
C SER A 160 -10.71 -2.13 24.19
N CYS A 161 -11.18 -2.21 22.94
CA CYS A 161 -11.83 -1.09 22.27
C CYS A 161 -13.08 -0.63 23.02
N ALA A 162 -13.26 0.69 23.09
CA ALA A 162 -14.46 1.30 23.64
C ALA A 162 -15.71 1.00 22.79
N HIS A 163 -15.54 0.73 21.50
CA HIS A 163 -16.60 0.31 20.60
C HIS A 163 -16.03 -0.45 19.40
N VAL A 164 -16.74 -1.49 18.96
CA VAL A 164 -16.44 -2.27 17.76
C VAL A 164 -17.72 -2.44 16.96
N GLY A 165 -17.71 -2.00 15.70
CA GLY A 165 -18.79 -2.22 14.74
C GLY A 165 -18.40 -3.20 13.63
N LEU A 166 -19.40 -3.70 12.90
CA LEU A 166 -19.25 -4.48 11.67
C LEU A 166 -20.00 -3.80 10.52
N PHE A 167 -19.34 -3.73 9.36
CA PHE A 167 -19.89 -3.15 8.14
C PHE A 167 -21.18 -3.85 7.68
N GLU A 168 -21.25 -5.16 7.84
CA GLU A 168 -22.38 -6.02 7.47
C GLU A 168 -23.59 -5.76 8.38
N ARG A 169 -23.35 -5.18 9.56
CA ARG A 169 -24.34 -4.93 10.62
C ARG A 169 -24.31 -3.45 11.06
N LEU A 170 -24.17 -2.51 10.12
CA LEU A 170 -24.01 -1.08 10.44
C LEU A 170 -25.15 -0.52 11.30
N GLY A 171 -26.40 -0.93 11.08
CA GLY A 171 -27.51 -0.46 11.91
C GLY A 171 -27.40 -0.92 13.35
N ASP A 172 -27.04 -2.19 13.59
CA ASP A 172 -26.75 -2.70 14.93
C ASP A 172 -25.50 -2.05 15.54
N SER A 173 -24.47 -1.82 14.72
CA SER A 173 -23.23 -1.14 15.14
C SER A 173 -23.52 0.26 15.68
N LEU A 174 -24.40 1.03 15.03
CA LEU A 174 -24.78 2.37 15.49
C LEU A 174 -25.61 2.34 16.79
N HIS A 175 -26.48 1.35 16.95
CA HIS A 175 -27.24 1.16 18.20
C HIS A 175 -26.32 0.74 19.35
N LEU A 176 -25.35 -0.13 19.06
CA LEU A 176 -24.33 -0.54 20.01
C LEU A 176 -23.42 0.65 20.38
N ALA A 177 -23.00 1.47 19.41
CA ALA A 177 -22.21 2.67 19.66
C ALA A 177 -22.95 3.66 20.58
N ARG A 178 -24.27 3.82 20.40
CA ARG A 178 -25.08 4.63 21.31
C ARG A 178 -24.98 4.12 22.76
N ALA A 179 -25.08 2.81 22.96
CA ALA A 179 -25.04 2.20 24.28
C ALA A 179 -23.64 2.22 24.91
N GLU A 180 -22.60 1.85 24.16
CA GLU A 180 -21.22 1.74 24.65
C GLU A 180 -20.55 3.11 24.89
N LEU A 181 -20.86 4.09 24.05
CA LEU A 181 -20.26 5.44 24.12
C LEU A 181 -21.14 6.44 24.91
N GLY A 182 -22.32 6.02 25.35
CA GLY A 182 -23.26 6.86 26.11
C GLY A 182 -23.83 8.02 25.30
N LEU A 183 -24.12 7.80 24.01
CA LEU A 183 -24.64 8.84 23.12
C LEU A 183 -26.13 9.07 23.39
N ALA A 184 -26.59 10.30 23.18
CA ALA A 184 -28.00 10.65 23.40
C ALA A 184 -28.93 9.85 22.47
N ASP A 185 -28.59 9.85 21.18
CA ASP A 185 -29.37 9.24 20.10
C ASP A 185 -28.51 8.27 19.27
N VAL A 186 -29.18 7.45 18.47
CA VAL A 186 -28.51 6.57 17.51
C VAL A 186 -27.89 7.46 16.41
N PRO A 187 -26.58 7.38 16.15
CA PRO A 187 -25.96 8.25 15.17
C PRO A 187 -26.52 8.02 13.77
N ALA A 188 -26.83 9.10 13.05
CA ALA A 188 -27.31 9.02 11.68
C ALA A 188 -26.12 8.84 10.72
N LEU A 189 -26.15 7.75 9.93
CA LEU A 189 -25.11 7.47 8.94
C LEU A 189 -25.33 8.35 7.69
N PRO A 190 -24.37 9.20 7.29
CA PRO A 190 -24.49 10.01 6.08
C PRO A 190 -24.18 9.19 4.81
N ASP A 191 -24.76 9.62 3.68
CA ASP A 191 -24.38 9.13 2.35
C ASP A 191 -23.00 9.70 1.97
N ALA A 192 -21.92 9.08 2.45
CA ALA A 192 -20.54 9.48 2.16
C ALA A 192 -19.72 8.28 1.66
N ASN A 193 -18.95 8.48 0.58
CA ASN A 193 -18.12 7.44 -0.06
C ASN A 193 -18.88 6.15 -0.43
N VAL A 194 -20.16 6.30 -0.80
CA VAL A 194 -21.04 5.21 -1.21
C VAL A 194 -20.55 4.65 -2.55
N SER A 195 -20.27 3.35 -2.60
CA SER A 195 -19.89 2.69 -3.85
C SER A 195 -21.10 2.47 -4.75
N PRO A 196 -20.92 2.50 -6.09
CA PRO A 196 -21.96 2.07 -7.03
C PRO A 196 -22.47 0.65 -6.72
N PRO A 197 -23.72 0.33 -7.10
CA PRO A 197 -24.22 -1.04 -7.00
C PRO A 197 -23.35 -1.99 -7.83
N ARG A 198 -23.07 -3.16 -7.25
CA ARG A 198 -22.27 -4.22 -7.87
C ARG A 198 -23.04 -5.54 -7.81
N PRO A 199 -23.01 -6.38 -8.86
CA PRO A 199 -23.49 -7.75 -8.79
C PRO A 199 -22.74 -8.53 -7.69
N SER A 200 -23.33 -9.63 -7.22
CA SER A 200 -22.54 -10.66 -6.52
C SER A 200 -21.55 -11.24 -7.52
N GLU A 201 -20.30 -10.79 -7.47
CA GLU A 201 -19.30 -11.10 -8.50
C GLU A 201 -18.55 -12.42 -8.24
N LEU A 202 -18.60 -12.94 -7.03
CA LEU A 202 -17.93 -14.19 -6.68
C LEU A 202 -18.94 -15.32 -6.58
N ASP A 203 -18.62 -16.42 -7.25
CA ASP A 203 -19.29 -17.69 -7.01
C ASP A 203 -19.08 -18.12 -5.54
N PRO A 204 -20.09 -18.71 -4.86
CA PRO A 204 -19.95 -19.15 -3.47
C PRO A 204 -18.75 -20.06 -3.22
N GLU A 205 -18.40 -20.94 -4.16
CA GLU A 205 -17.23 -21.83 -4.06
C GLU A 205 -15.93 -21.04 -4.13
N VAL A 206 -15.83 -20.08 -5.05
CA VAL A 206 -14.68 -19.17 -5.16
C VAL A 206 -14.53 -18.34 -3.89
N ARG A 207 -15.63 -17.83 -3.34
CA ARG A 207 -15.61 -17.06 -2.08
C ARG A 207 -15.09 -17.90 -0.91
N ALA A 208 -15.56 -19.15 -0.78
CA ALA A 208 -15.10 -20.07 0.25
C ALA A 208 -13.59 -20.35 0.11
N ARG A 209 -13.13 -20.68 -1.10
CA ARG A 209 -11.71 -20.91 -1.39
C ARG A 209 -10.85 -19.69 -1.08
N VAL A 210 -11.31 -18.49 -1.45
CA VAL A 210 -10.60 -17.24 -1.13
C VAL A 210 -10.53 -17.05 0.38
N ALA A 211 -11.63 -17.22 1.11
CA ALA A 211 -11.65 -17.07 2.57
C ALA A 211 -10.68 -18.05 3.27
N GLU A 212 -10.53 -19.28 2.77
CA GLU A 212 -9.57 -20.26 3.30
C GLU A 212 -8.10 -19.82 3.14
N VAL A 213 -7.80 -19.05 2.10
CA VAL A 213 -6.43 -18.62 1.78
C VAL A 213 -6.15 -17.15 2.10
N LEU A 214 -7.17 -16.39 2.49
CA LEU A 214 -7.09 -14.96 2.74
C LEU A 214 -6.55 -14.69 4.15
N GLY A 215 -5.24 -14.90 4.29
CA GLY A 215 -4.37 -14.38 5.33
C GLY A 215 -4.88 -14.46 6.78
N MET A 216 -4.34 -13.57 7.61
CA MET A 216 -4.67 -13.49 9.03
C MET A 216 -6.03 -12.84 9.29
N ASP A 217 -6.52 -12.01 8.37
CA ASP A 217 -7.79 -11.28 8.53
C ASP A 217 -8.98 -12.24 8.62
N SER A 218 -8.97 -13.38 7.91
CA SER A 218 -10.06 -14.36 8.01
C SER A 218 -10.16 -14.98 9.41
N ALA A 219 -9.01 -15.30 10.02
CA ALA A 219 -8.97 -15.81 11.39
C ALA A 219 -9.34 -14.73 12.42
N PHE A 220 -8.83 -13.51 12.23
CA PHE A 220 -9.13 -12.38 13.11
C PHE A 220 -10.60 -11.93 13.03
N TYR A 221 -11.19 -11.88 11.84
CA TYR A 221 -12.55 -11.41 11.64
C TYR A 221 -13.59 -12.34 12.29
N ALA A 222 -13.36 -13.65 12.32
CA ALA A 222 -14.20 -14.58 13.08
C ALA A 222 -14.26 -14.19 14.57
N LEU A 223 -13.11 -13.86 15.17
CA LEU A 223 -13.03 -13.37 16.56
C LEU A 223 -13.72 -12.01 16.72
N ALA A 224 -13.63 -11.15 15.70
CA ALA A 224 -14.33 -9.86 15.71
C ALA A 224 -15.86 -10.01 15.70
N VAL A 225 -16.38 -10.97 14.94
CA VAL A 225 -17.81 -11.31 14.93
C VAL A 225 -18.26 -11.83 16.30
N GLU A 226 -17.49 -12.74 16.90
CA GLU A 226 -17.79 -13.26 18.24
C GLU A 226 -17.81 -12.14 19.29
N GLU A 227 -16.82 -11.25 19.27
CA GLU A 227 -16.74 -10.10 20.17
C GLU A 227 -17.90 -9.12 19.96
N PHE A 228 -18.29 -8.87 18.71
CA PHE A 228 -19.42 -8.02 18.36
C PHE A 228 -20.75 -8.59 18.91
N GLU A 229 -21.02 -9.87 18.69
CA GLU A 229 -22.23 -10.54 19.20
C GLU A 229 -22.25 -10.58 20.73
N ARG A 230 -21.10 -10.79 21.38
CA ARG A 230 -20.95 -10.69 22.84
C ARG A 230 -21.33 -9.29 23.35
N ARG A 231 -20.89 -8.23 22.67
CA ARG A 231 -21.22 -6.84 23.01
C ARG A 231 -22.71 -6.54 22.80
N LEU A 232 -23.32 -6.99 21.70
CA LEU A 232 -24.76 -6.87 21.48
C LEU A 232 -25.56 -7.54 22.61
N ALA A 233 -25.18 -8.77 22.99
CA ALA A 233 -25.84 -9.49 24.08
C ALA A 233 -25.69 -8.75 25.43
N ALA A 234 -24.49 -8.24 25.74
CA ALA A 234 -24.22 -7.50 26.97
C ALA A 234 -25.08 -6.22 27.12
N HIS A 235 -25.47 -5.61 26.00
CA HIS A 235 -26.33 -4.42 25.97
C HIS A 235 -27.81 -4.73 25.70
N GLY A 236 -28.21 -6.01 25.66
CA GLY A 236 -29.59 -6.40 25.37
C GLY A 236 -30.06 -6.03 23.95
N LEU A 237 -29.11 -5.91 23.02
CA LEU A 237 -29.34 -5.55 21.62
C LEU A 237 -29.33 -6.75 20.67
N ALA A 238 -28.98 -7.95 21.17
CA ALA A 238 -29.02 -9.20 20.42
C ALA A 238 -30.45 -9.55 19.96
N GLY A 239 -30.58 -10.19 18.80
CA GLY A 239 -31.86 -10.57 18.21
C GLY A 239 -32.02 -10.09 16.77
N GLU A 240 -33.12 -9.41 16.47
CA GLU A 240 -33.45 -8.95 15.12
C GLU A 240 -32.42 -7.94 14.60
N VAL A 241 -31.97 -8.16 13.36
CA VAL A 241 -30.99 -7.33 12.67
C VAL A 241 -31.60 -5.98 12.36
N ARG A 242 -30.92 -4.90 12.78
CA ARG A 242 -31.37 -3.54 12.50
C ARG A 242 -30.82 -3.10 11.15
N GLU A 243 -31.69 -3.09 10.14
CA GLU A 243 -31.33 -2.61 8.81
C GLU A 243 -31.30 -1.08 8.76
N LEU A 244 -30.30 -0.55 8.05
CA LEU A 244 -30.29 0.85 7.67
C LEU A 244 -31.03 1.04 6.36
N ARG A 245 -31.59 2.24 6.19
CA ARG A 245 -32.08 2.67 4.87
C ARG A 245 -30.94 2.54 3.85
N PRO A 246 -31.19 1.97 2.65
CA PRO A 246 -30.19 1.93 1.60
C PRO A 246 -29.69 3.33 1.27
N PRO A 247 -28.36 3.55 1.18
CA PRO A 247 -27.80 4.85 0.84
C PRO A 247 -28.10 5.20 -0.61
N SER A 248 -28.12 6.50 -0.93
CA SER A 248 -28.22 6.97 -2.31
C SER A 248 -26.95 6.59 -3.06
N ARG A 249 -27.04 5.63 -3.98
CA ARG A 249 -25.88 5.17 -4.74
C ARG A 249 -25.65 6.04 -5.98
N PRO A 250 -24.40 6.42 -6.29
CA PRO A 250 -24.10 7.01 -7.58
C PRO A 250 -24.37 6.00 -8.71
N PRO A 251 -24.74 6.47 -9.92
CA PRO A 251 -24.91 5.60 -11.07
C PRO A 251 -23.61 4.85 -11.39
N THR A 252 -23.74 3.62 -11.91
CA THR A 252 -22.60 2.89 -12.45
C THR A 252 -22.12 3.61 -13.70
N VAL A 253 -21.01 4.34 -13.58
CA VAL A 253 -20.30 4.89 -14.73
C VAL A 253 -19.45 3.75 -15.28
N ALA A 254 -19.66 3.38 -16.54
CA ALA A 254 -18.75 2.46 -17.21
C ALA A 254 -17.34 3.04 -17.12
N PRO A 255 -16.32 2.25 -16.74
CA PRO A 255 -14.95 2.74 -16.78
C PRO A 255 -14.72 3.33 -18.19
N PRO A 256 -14.05 4.49 -18.31
CA PRO A 256 -13.66 4.97 -19.62
C PRO A 256 -12.96 3.82 -20.33
N PRO A 257 -13.22 3.59 -21.64
CA PRO A 257 -12.46 2.61 -22.38
C PRO A 257 -11.00 2.92 -22.11
N ALA A 258 -10.21 1.91 -21.70
CA ALA A 258 -8.80 2.10 -21.41
C ALA A 258 -8.17 2.80 -22.62
N GLU A 259 -8.00 4.11 -22.53
CA GLU A 259 -7.19 4.85 -23.48
C GLU A 259 -5.81 4.28 -23.24
N ARG A 260 -5.35 3.47 -24.20
CA ARG A 260 -3.95 3.10 -24.30
C ARG A 260 -3.18 4.38 -24.07
N ALA A 261 -2.50 4.48 -22.92
CA ALA A 261 -1.60 5.58 -22.67
C ALA A 261 -0.74 5.71 -23.92
N ALA A 262 -0.82 6.87 -24.58
CA ALA A 262 -0.04 7.12 -25.76
C ALA A 262 1.41 6.82 -25.40
N ALA A 263 2.06 5.96 -26.19
CA ALA A 263 3.46 5.63 -25.99
C ALA A 263 4.23 6.95 -25.85
N VAL A 264 4.87 7.14 -24.69
CA VAL A 264 5.74 8.29 -24.46
C VAL A 264 6.79 8.30 -25.57
N PRO A 265 6.97 9.40 -26.31
CA PRO A 265 7.88 9.41 -27.46
C PRO A 265 9.31 9.15 -26.99
N THR A 266 9.87 8.02 -27.41
CA THR A 266 11.23 7.57 -27.07
C THR A 266 12.24 8.16 -28.04
N SER A 267 13.33 8.72 -27.51
CA SER A 267 14.55 9.01 -28.29
C SER A 267 15.58 7.89 -28.07
N PRO A 268 16.31 7.44 -29.10
CA PRO A 268 17.20 6.28 -29.01
C PRO A 268 18.48 6.58 -28.23
N VAL A 269 18.91 5.66 -27.36
CA VAL A 269 20.25 5.62 -26.74
C VAL A 269 20.72 4.16 -26.77
N GLY A 270 21.91 3.91 -27.31
CA GLY A 270 22.41 2.58 -27.68
C GLY A 270 23.25 1.85 -26.61
N ALA A 271 23.66 0.62 -26.94
CA ALA A 271 24.56 -0.22 -26.14
C ALA A 271 25.96 0.42 -25.97
N VAL A 272 26.56 0.24 -24.78
CA VAL A 272 27.93 0.70 -24.47
C VAL A 272 28.75 -0.49 -23.96
N GLY A 273 29.36 -1.25 -24.86
CA GLY A 273 30.15 -2.45 -24.53
C GLY A 273 29.28 -3.65 -24.11
N ASP A 274 29.73 -4.45 -23.14
CA ASP A 274 29.07 -5.68 -22.65
C ASP A 274 27.91 -5.42 -21.66
N TRP A 275 27.53 -4.16 -21.46
CA TRP A 275 26.53 -3.74 -20.48
C TRP A 275 25.20 -3.42 -21.16
N VAL A 276 24.12 -3.94 -20.57
CA VAL A 276 22.75 -3.48 -20.84
C VAL A 276 22.45 -2.30 -19.93
N GLU A 277 22.01 -1.18 -20.49
CA GLU A 277 21.61 0.02 -19.76
C GLU A 277 20.09 0.22 -19.85
N LEU A 278 19.46 0.47 -18.72
CA LEU A 278 18.07 0.85 -18.57
C LEU A 278 18.00 2.27 -18.00
N THR A 279 17.02 3.04 -18.42
CA THR A 279 16.89 4.43 -17.98
C THR A 279 15.50 4.72 -17.44
N TRP A 280 15.41 5.47 -16.35
CA TRP A 280 14.17 6.06 -15.87
C TRP A 280 14.27 7.58 -15.95
N SER A 281 13.29 8.19 -16.61
CA SER A 281 13.15 9.65 -16.74
C SER A 281 11.95 10.11 -15.90
N PRO A 282 12.14 10.56 -14.66
CA PRO A 282 11.06 11.08 -13.82
C PRO A 282 10.39 12.31 -14.41
N GLU A 283 9.09 12.45 -14.15
CA GLU A 283 8.38 13.69 -14.44
C GLU A 283 8.87 14.82 -13.52
N PRO A 284 8.91 16.07 -14.01
CA PRO A 284 9.24 17.24 -13.18
C PRO A 284 8.43 17.28 -11.88
N GLY A 285 9.11 17.37 -10.73
CA GLY A 285 8.46 17.40 -9.42
C GLY A 285 8.28 16.04 -8.75
N THR A 286 8.75 14.95 -9.37
CA THR A 286 8.84 13.64 -8.71
C THR A 286 9.73 13.75 -7.46
N ALA A 287 9.14 13.50 -6.29
CA ALA A 287 9.85 13.42 -5.02
C ALA A 287 10.21 11.97 -4.70
N ILE A 288 11.45 11.73 -4.30
CA ILE A 288 11.90 10.44 -3.74
C ILE A 288 12.28 10.68 -2.29
N GLY A 289 11.63 9.99 -1.34
CA GLY A 289 11.93 10.14 0.08
C GLY A 289 11.22 9.14 0.99
N GLY A 290 11.83 8.86 2.14
CA GLY A 290 11.30 8.01 3.22
C GLY A 290 12.27 6.92 3.66
N PRO A 291 12.11 6.32 4.86
CA PRO A 291 12.96 5.24 5.40
C PRO A 291 12.83 3.90 4.63
N LEU A 292 12.38 3.96 3.39
CA LEU A 292 11.66 2.91 2.69
C LEU A 292 11.98 3.06 1.19
N GLY A 293 12.69 2.09 0.61
CA GLY A 293 13.15 2.14 -0.78
C GLY A 293 11.99 2.29 -1.78
N TRP A 294 12.14 3.14 -2.79
CA TRP A 294 11.18 3.29 -3.89
C TRP A 294 11.62 2.44 -5.08
N ALA A 295 10.72 1.59 -5.61
CA ALA A 295 10.98 0.88 -6.86
C ALA A 295 10.95 1.84 -8.06
N LEU A 296 11.96 1.77 -8.92
CA LEU A 296 12.10 2.68 -10.07
C LEU A 296 11.61 2.02 -11.37
N PRO A 297 10.76 2.70 -12.17
CA PRO A 297 10.32 2.19 -13.47
C PRO A 297 11.38 2.49 -14.55
N LEU A 298 12.42 1.66 -14.59
CA LEU A 298 13.52 1.57 -15.55
C LEU A 298 13.16 0.93 -16.91
N THR A 299 13.12 1.69 -17.99
CA THR A 299 12.79 1.16 -19.33
C THR A 299 14.02 0.60 -20.05
N ALA A 300 13.84 -0.50 -20.80
CA ALA A 300 14.89 -1.12 -21.61
C ALA A 300 14.97 -0.54 -23.03
N PRO A 301 16.17 -0.45 -23.64
CA PRO A 301 16.31 -0.19 -25.06
C PRO A 301 15.89 -1.42 -25.85
N MET A 302 15.04 -1.20 -26.86
CA MET A 302 14.67 -2.20 -27.86
C MET A 302 15.95 -2.75 -28.53
N PRO A 303 16.24 -4.07 -28.48
CA PRO A 303 17.31 -4.62 -29.29
C PRO A 303 16.87 -4.62 -30.76
N GLU A 304 17.72 -4.08 -31.64
CA GLU A 304 17.72 -4.42 -33.06
C GLU A 304 18.20 -5.87 -33.21
N THR A 305 17.32 -6.84 -32.93
CA THR A 305 17.40 -8.21 -33.44
C THR A 305 16.09 -8.92 -33.11
N ASP A 306 15.27 -9.11 -34.14
CA ASP A 306 14.12 -10.00 -34.24
C ASP A 306 13.24 -10.16 -32.99
N LEU A 307 12.51 -9.10 -32.61
CA LEU A 307 11.23 -9.25 -31.94
C LEU A 307 10.12 -8.75 -32.88
N VAL A 308 9.38 -9.72 -33.39
CA VAL A 308 8.22 -9.58 -34.24
C VAL A 308 7.19 -8.69 -33.52
N ALA A 309 7.05 -7.45 -33.97
CA ALA A 309 5.88 -6.64 -33.67
C ALA A 309 4.68 -7.28 -34.38
N VAL A 310 3.82 -8.00 -33.64
CA VAL A 310 2.52 -8.44 -34.16
C VAL A 310 1.44 -8.07 -33.15
N GLY A 311 0.65 -7.07 -33.55
CA GLY A 311 -0.76 -7.12 -33.23
C GLY A 311 -1.35 -8.32 -33.96
N ASP A 312 -1.62 -9.38 -33.22
CA ASP A 312 -2.64 -10.40 -33.43
C ASP A 312 -2.38 -11.52 -32.43
N SER A 313 -3.43 -11.94 -31.75
CA SER A 313 -3.43 -12.98 -30.74
C SER A 313 -2.81 -14.29 -31.23
N PHE A 314 -1.81 -14.81 -30.52
CA PHE A 314 -1.49 -16.24 -30.49
C PHE A 314 -1.14 -16.69 -29.07
N SER A 315 -1.78 -17.80 -28.69
CA SER A 315 -1.47 -18.67 -27.57
C SER A 315 -0.07 -19.29 -27.72
N VAL A 316 0.67 -19.39 -26.61
CA VAL A 316 1.78 -20.36 -26.45
C VAL A 316 1.69 -20.91 -25.04
N ASP A 317 1.69 -22.24 -24.95
CA ASP A 317 1.70 -23.03 -23.73
C ASP A 317 2.89 -22.66 -22.82
N ASP A 318 2.63 -22.76 -21.51
CA ASP A 318 3.53 -22.72 -20.34
C ASP A 318 4.24 -21.38 -19.98
N ASP A 319 3.63 -20.72 -18.98
CA ASP A 319 4.23 -19.98 -17.86
C ASP A 319 5.39 -18.98 -18.11
N ALA A 320 5.20 -18.01 -19.00
CA ALA A 320 6.02 -16.79 -19.02
C ALA A 320 5.20 -15.56 -18.58
N PRO A 321 5.54 -14.86 -17.48
CA PRO A 321 4.83 -13.65 -17.10
C PRO A 321 5.23 -12.45 -17.96
N LEU A 322 4.16 -11.81 -18.45
CA LEU A 322 4.06 -10.57 -19.21
C LEU A 322 4.76 -9.38 -18.51
N ASP A 323 5.57 -8.67 -19.30
CA ASP A 323 6.36 -7.47 -18.94
C ASP A 323 5.46 -6.29 -18.52
N LEU A 324 5.38 -6.06 -17.21
CA LEU A 324 4.74 -4.89 -16.62
C LEU A 324 5.77 -3.77 -16.45
N GLY A 325 6.06 -3.07 -17.53
CA GLY A 325 6.66 -1.73 -17.50
C GLY A 325 7.74 -1.56 -16.44
N ALA A 326 8.96 -1.93 -16.79
CA ALA A 326 10.16 -1.23 -16.33
C ALA A 326 10.56 -1.34 -14.84
N ASN A 327 9.85 -2.02 -13.94
CA ASN A 327 10.33 -2.16 -12.55
C ASN A 327 11.24 -3.38 -12.31
N TRP A 328 11.31 -4.30 -13.28
CA TRP A 328 11.90 -5.62 -13.11
C TRP A 328 12.66 -6.04 -14.37
N VAL A 329 13.86 -6.59 -14.21
CA VAL A 329 14.71 -7.09 -15.29
C VAL A 329 14.85 -8.58 -15.15
N GLY A 330 14.34 -9.34 -16.13
CA GLY A 330 14.57 -10.79 -16.17
C GLY A 330 16.05 -11.10 -16.40
N LEU A 331 16.67 -11.84 -15.49
CA LEU A 331 18.06 -12.31 -15.59
C LEU A 331 18.09 -13.84 -15.52
N ALA A 332 18.86 -14.44 -16.42
CA ALA A 332 19.16 -15.86 -16.33
C ALA A 332 20.10 -16.15 -15.14
N ALA A 333 20.20 -17.41 -14.74
CA ALA A 333 21.15 -17.86 -13.73
C ALA A 333 22.58 -17.40 -14.06
N GLY A 334 23.30 -16.84 -13.08
CA GLY A 334 24.65 -16.34 -13.33
C GLY A 334 25.16 -15.36 -12.30
N LEU A 335 26.36 -14.85 -12.55
CA LEU A 335 26.92 -13.74 -11.78
C LEU A 335 26.84 -12.51 -12.67
N TYR A 336 26.39 -11.39 -12.12
CA TYR A 336 26.21 -10.14 -12.86
C TYR A 336 26.95 -9.01 -12.15
N HIS A 337 27.61 -8.16 -12.93
CA HIS A 337 27.90 -6.82 -12.47
C HIS A 337 26.64 -5.97 -12.59
N VAL A 338 26.29 -5.24 -11.54
CA VAL A 338 25.16 -4.30 -11.52
C VAL A 338 25.66 -2.92 -11.08
N GLN A 339 25.13 -1.86 -11.69
CA GLN A 339 25.50 -0.49 -11.41
C GLN A 339 24.34 0.45 -11.64
N ALA A 340 24.01 1.28 -10.66
CA ALA A 340 22.97 2.30 -10.76
C ALA A 340 23.60 3.68 -10.62
N THR A 341 23.10 4.65 -11.40
CA THR A 341 23.59 6.03 -11.43
C THR A 341 22.41 6.98 -11.31
N VAL A 342 22.42 7.82 -10.27
CA VAL A 342 21.35 8.79 -9.97
C VAL A 342 21.89 10.22 -10.12
N PRO A 343 21.22 11.08 -10.89
CA PRO A 343 21.59 12.48 -11.02
C PRO A 343 21.19 13.27 -9.77
N CYS A 344 22.14 13.95 -9.16
CA CYS A 344 21.98 14.65 -7.90
C CYS A 344 21.87 16.17 -8.10
N ARG A 345 20.93 16.64 -8.93
CA ARG A 345 20.94 18.06 -9.37
C ARG A 345 20.25 19.06 -8.45
N ARG A 346 19.36 18.63 -7.55
CA ARG A 346 18.80 19.46 -6.46
C ARG A 346 18.35 18.59 -5.28
N PHE A 347 19.19 18.43 -4.28
CA PHE A 347 18.69 18.13 -2.94
C PHE A 347 18.22 19.44 -2.34
N GLU A 348 16.92 19.59 -2.09
CA GLU A 348 16.40 20.68 -1.26
C GLU A 348 16.72 20.37 0.20
N ALA A 349 17.99 20.43 0.57
CA ALA A 349 18.41 20.32 1.95
C ALA A 349 18.88 21.70 2.44
N GLY A 350 18.30 22.14 3.56
CA GLY A 350 18.94 23.13 4.43
C GLY A 350 20.38 22.71 4.69
N GLU A 351 21.32 23.63 4.50
CA GLU A 351 22.72 23.39 4.12
C GLU A 351 23.63 22.69 5.18
N ASP A 352 23.13 22.05 6.24
CA ASP A 352 23.94 21.86 7.46
C ASP A 352 24.23 20.44 8.00
N GLU A 353 23.76 19.36 7.38
CA GLU A 353 23.96 17.99 7.92
C GLU A 353 24.17 16.89 6.85
N PRO A 354 24.93 15.83 7.16
CA PRO A 354 25.10 14.66 6.29
C PRO A 354 23.78 13.91 6.07
N TRP A 355 23.73 13.14 4.98
CA TRP A 355 22.57 12.31 4.62
C TRP A 355 23.01 11.06 3.85
N ASP A 356 22.11 10.10 3.72
CA ASP A 356 22.37 8.76 3.18
C ASP A 356 21.59 8.51 1.90
N LEU A 357 22.29 7.97 0.91
CA LEU A 357 21.71 7.42 -0.32
C LEU A 357 21.91 5.90 -0.31
N LEU A 358 20.82 5.16 -0.50
CA LEU A 358 20.84 3.70 -0.56
C LEU A 358 20.49 3.25 -1.97
N PHE A 359 21.41 2.51 -2.58
CA PHE A 359 21.12 1.67 -3.73
C PHE A 359 20.89 0.25 -3.24
N ASP A 360 19.72 -0.28 -3.55
CA ASP A 360 19.35 -1.64 -3.22
C ASP A 360 19.01 -2.39 -4.53
N PHE A 361 19.88 -3.36 -4.86
CA PHE A 361 19.67 -4.26 -5.99
C PHE A 361 19.10 -5.55 -5.43
N ALA A 362 17.81 -5.74 -5.68
CA ALA A 362 17.02 -6.81 -5.10
C ALA A 362 16.70 -7.84 -6.19
N TRP A 363 17.05 -9.11 -5.94
CA TRP A 363 16.70 -10.23 -6.81
C TRP A 363 15.57 -11.08 -6.21
N TYR A 364 14.68 -11.56 -7.08
CA TYR A 364 13.50 -12.34 -6.73
C TYR A 364 13.32 -13.51 -7.70
N ASP A 365 12.95 -14.68 -7.20
CA ASP A 365 12.57 -15.85 -8.02
C ASP A 365 11.33 -15.60 -8.93
N ASP A 366 10.39 -14.73 -8.51
CA ASP A 366 9.15 -14.36 -9.23
C ASP A 366 8.98 -12.83 -9.14
N PRO A 367 8.50 -12.09 -10.18
CA PRO A 367 8.46 -10.64 -10.12
C PRO A 367 7.41 -10.21 -9.08
N PRO A 368 7.80 -9.57 -7.96
CA PRO A 368 6.85 -9.26 -6.92
C PRO A 368 5.98 -8.06 -7.32
N ILE A 369 4.85 -7.93 -6.62
CA ILE A 369 4.04 -6.70 -6.54
C ILE A 369 4.97 -5.48 -6.37
N PRO A 370 4.62 -4.29 -6.91
CA PRO A 370 5.34 -3.05 -6.60
C PRO A 370 5.69 -2.98 -5.10
N TYR A 371 6.99 -2.83 -4.82
CA TYR A 371 7.51 -2.80 -3.46
C TYR A 371 6.80 -1.71 -2.66
N VAL A 372 6.01 -2.13 -1.67
CA VAL A 372 5.49 -1.28 -0.61
C VAL A 372 6.29 -1.65 0.62
N SER A 373 7.00 -0.69 1.18
CA SER A 373 7.98 -0.97 2.20
C SER A 373 7.35 -1.37 3.53
N GLY A 374 8.02 -2.25 4.29
CA GLY A 374 7.46 -2.80 5.54
C GLY A 374 6.66 -4.09 5.35
N LEU A 375 6.56 -4.60 4.12
CA LEU A 375 5.88 -5.85 3.78
C LEU A 375 6.92 -6.91 3.35
N PRO A 376 6.87 -8.17 3.81
CA PRO A 376 7.69 -9.28 3.37
C PRO A 376 7.39 -9.65 1.92
N GLY A 377 8.39 -9.39 1.11
CA GLY A 377 8.92 -10.27 0.08
C GLY A 377 10.41 -10.02 0.16
N ALA A 378 11.09 -10.60 1.16
CA ALA A 378 12.53 -10.38 1.29
C ALA A 378 13.19 -10.84 0.00
N PRO A 379 14.01 -10.01 -0.66
CA PRO A 379 14.65 -10.46 -1.88
C PRO A 379 15.57 -11.61 -1.51
N ASP A 380 15.52 -12.68 -2.30
CA ASP A 380 16.30 -13.89 -2.04
C ASP A 380 17.81 -13.60 -2.10
N THR A 381 18.19 -12.52 -2.80
CA THR A 381 19.53 -11.92 -2.72
C THR A 381 19.43 -10.40 -2.82
N VAL A 382 20.15 -9.72 -1.92
CA VAL A 382 20.16 -8.25 -1.84
C VAL A 382 21.59 -7.73 -1.83
N LEU A 383 21.88 -6.77 -2.72
CA LEU A 383 23.11 -5.99 -2.63
C LEU A 383 22.80 -4.58 -2.11
N TRP A 384 23.25 -4.33 -0.89
CA TRP A 384 23.13 -3.04 -0.22
C TRP A 384 24.37 -2.20 -0.48
N VAL A 385 24.21 -1.04 -1.12
CA VAL A 385 25.30 -0.07 -1.32
C VAL A 385 24.93 1.25 -0.64
N PRO A 386 25.14 1.36 0.68
CA PRO A 386 24.95 2.62 1.38
C PRO A 386 26.07 3.61 1.03
N LEU A 387 25.70 4.82 0.64
CA LEU A 387 26.63 5.92 0.38
C LEU A 387 26.29 7.10 1.29
N VAL A 388 27.19 7.38 2.23
CA VAL A 388 27.13 8.57 3.06
C VAL A 388 27.58 9.76 2.22
N VAL A 389 26.71 10.77 2.09
CA VAL A 389 27.05 12.00 1.38
C VAL A 389 27.55 13.03 2.41
N PRO A 390 28.86 13.33 2.43
CA PRO A 390 29.46 14.12 3.51
C PRO A 390 29.05 15.60 3.46
N LYS A 391 29.01 16.22 4.64
CA LYS A 391 28.84 17.68 4.81
C LYS A 391 29.92 18.44 4.05
N GLY A 392 29.53 19.52 3.36
CA GLY A 392 30.49 20.50 2.85
C GLY A 392 31.32 20.06 1.64
N LEU A 393 30.80 19.16 0.79
CA LEU A 393 31.29 19.10 -0.60
C LEU A 393 31.32 20.53 -1.16
N PRO A 394 32.46 21.02 -1.66
CA PRO A 394 32.61 22.42 -1.99
C PRO A 394 31.58 22.84 -3.03
N LYS A 395 31.09 24.09 -2.95
CA LYS A 395 30.43 24.80 -4.06
C LYS A 395 31.40 25.06 -5.25
N LEU A 396 32.33 24.14 -5.52
CA LEU A 396 33.07 24.02 -6.78
C LEU A 396 32.12 23.37 -7.81
N PRO A 397 32.33 23.55 -9.12
CA PRO A 397 31.26 23.49 -10.12
C PRO A 397 30.80 22.05 -10.38
N LEU A 398 30.06 21.46 -9.44
CA LEU A 398 29.29 20.24 -9.62
C LEU A 398 27.90 20.50 -9.05
N ARG A 399 27.25 21.54 -9.58
CA ARG A 399 25.83 21.42 -9.88
C ARG A 399 25.69 20.22 -10.83
N GLY A 400 25.40 19.04 -10.26
CA GLY A 400 24.97 17.87 -11.04
C GLY A 400 26.02 16.87 -11.49
N ALA A 401 26.95 16.49 -10.61
CA ALA A 401 27.63 15.20 -10.74
C ALA A 401 26.66 14.07 -10.34
N PRO A 402 26.51 13.02 -11.16
CA PRO A 402 25.71 11.87 -10.78
C PRO A 402 26.44 11.02 -9.73
N VAL A 403 25.68 10.42 -8.81
CA VAL A 403 26.19 9.44 -7.83
C VAL A 403 25.95 8.04 -8.36
N THR A 404 26.95 7.18 -8.24
CA THR A 404 26.91 5.82 -8.77
C THR A 404 27.21 4.80 -7.68
N GLY A 405 26.34 3.80 -7.53
CA GLY A 405 26.52 2.63 -6.67
C GLY A 405 26.44 1.35 -7.50
N GLY A 406 27.11 0.28 -7.06
CA GLY A 406 27.09 -0.99 -7.80
C GLY A 406 27.97 -2.06 -7.18
N GLY A 407 27.89 -3.27 -7.73
CA GLY A 407 28.64 -4.43 -7.25
C GLY A 407 28.34 -5.69 -8.06
N LEU A 408 28.53 -6.85 -7.41
CA LEU A 408 28.26 -8.16 -7.99
C LEU A 408 26.98 -8.73 -7.39
N LEU A 409 26.08 -9.22 -8.25
CA LEU A 409 24.85 -9.87 -7.88
C LEU A 409 24.84 -11.29 -8.44
N ARG A 410 24.59 -12.28 -7.58
CA ARG A 410 24.45 -13.68 -8.00
C ARG A 410 22.97 -13.99 -8.20
N VAL A 411 22.62 -14.41 -9.40
CA VAL A 411 21.30 -14.95 -9.77
C VAL A 411 21.36 -16.47 -9.67
N PRO A 412 20.54 -17.11 -8.81
CA PRO A 412 20.44 -18.57 -8.66
C PRO A 412 20.07 -19.34 -9.93
N ARG A 413 20.09 -20.67 -9.83
CA ARG A 413 20.08 -21.59 -10.99
C ARG A 413 18.84 -21.49 -11.88
N ASP A 414 17.75 -20.98 -11.34
CA ASP A 414 16.46 -20.94 -12.03
C ASP A 414 16.21 -19.58 -12.72
N GLY A 415 17.16 -18.64 -12.65
CA GLY A 415 16.97 -17.26 -13.15
C GLY A 415 16.07 -16.46 -12.21
N GLY A 416 15.63 -15.27 -12.62
CA GLY A 416 14.62 -14.50 -11.89
C GLY A 416 14.63 -13.01 -12.26
N HIS A 417 14.20 -12.15 -11.35
CA HIS A 417 13.94 -10.74 -11.60
C HIS A 417 14.80 -9.82 -10.73
N LEU A 418 15.52 -8.90 -11.37
CA LEU A 418 16.27 -7.83 -10.72
C LEU A 418 15.42 -6.55 -10.65
N ALA A 419 15.30 -5.95 -9.46
CA ALA A 419 14.87 -4.58 -9.27
C ALA A 419 15.96 -3.68 -8.70
N LEU A 420 15.86 -2.40 -9.03
CA LEU A 420 16.56 -1.33 -8.35
C LEU A 420 15.58 -0.59 -7.44
N LEU A 421 15.84 -0.62 -6.15
CA LEU A 421 15.20 0.21 -5.15
C LEU A 421 16.15 1.36 -4.78
N LEU A 422 15.61 2.57 -4.70
CA LEU A 422 16.35 3.75 -4.27
C LEU A 422 15.77 4.28 -2.96
N GLY A 423 16.60 4.35 -1.91
CA GLY A 423 16.24 4.90 -0.62
C GLY A 423 17.05 6.15 -0.29
N THR A 424 16.45 7.10 0.42
CA THR A 424 17.14 8.31 0.89
C THR A 424 16.72 8.65 2.32
N SER A 425 17.66 9.08 3.17
CA SER A 425 17.30 9.57 4.52
C SER A 425 16.74 11.00 4.52
N ARG A 426 16.61 11.63 3.35
CA ARG A 426 16.02 12.96 3.12
C ARG A 426 15.27 13.00 1.78
N SER A 427 14.23 13.82 1.68
CA SER A 427 13.51 14.03 0.42
C SER A 427 14.42 14.61 -0.67
N MET A 428 14.33 14.04 -1.87
CA MET A 428 15.05 14.44 -3.06
C MET A 428 14.07 14.87 -4.14
N ALA A 429 14.31 16.03 -4.76
CA ALA A 429 13.55 16.51 -5.91
C ALA A 429 14.36 16.28 -7.19
N ILE A 430 13.79 15.55 -8.14
CA ILE A 430 14.47 15.31 -9.42
C ILE A 430 14.17 16.45 -10.40
N SER A 431 15.20 16.95 -11.09
CA SER A 431 15.05 18.05 -12.03
C SER A 431 14.58 17.57 -13.40
N PRO A 432 13.89 18.40 -14.19
CA PRO A 432 13.54 18.06 -15.58
C PRO A 432 14.78 17.65 -16.40
N GLY A 433 14.72 16.50 -17.05
CA GLY A 433 15.80 15.97 -17.89
C GLY A 433 16.87 15.15 -17.15
N ASP A 434 16.74 14.98 -15.84
CA ASP A 434 17.52 14.01 -15.09
C ASP A 434 17.07 12.58 -15.43
N GLN A 435 18.04 11.66 -15.56
CA GLN A 435 17.79 10.24 -15.83
C GLN A 435 18.50 9.36 -14.82
N VAL A 436 17.76 8.50 -14.11
CA VAL A 436 18.37 7.40 -13.36
C VAL A 436 18.72 6.29 -14.32
N ARG A 437 19.93 5.74 -14.21
CA ARG A 437 20.42 4.68 -15.11
C ARG A 437 20.76 3.45 -14.31
N LEU A 438 20.18 2.29 -14.66
CA LEU A 438 20.60 0.98 -14.19
C LEU A 438 21.39 0.30 -15.31
N ARG A 439 22.54 -0.27 -15.00
CA ARG A 439 23.34 -1.08 -15.90
C ARG A 439 23.56 -2.45 -15.31
N TYR A 440 23.53 -3.48 -16.14
CA TYR A 440 23.97 -4.81 -15.74
C TYR A 440 24.73 -5.51 -16.87
N ALA A 441 25.68 -6.39 -16.51
CA ALA A 441 26.45 -7.21 -17.42
C ALA A 441 26.71 -8.58 -16.80
N ARG A 442 26.54 -9.66 -17.56
CA ARG A 442 26.85 -11.01 -17.08
C ARG A 442 28.38 -11.19 -17.00
N VAL A 443 28.84 -11.81 -15.92
CA VAL A 443 30.25 -12.16 -15.72
C VAL A 443 30.50 -13.54 -16.33
N GLY A 444 31.21 -13.58 -17.45
CA GLY A 444 31.56 -14.81 -18.17
C GLY A 444 30.65 -15.07 -19.34
#